data_AF-A0A954CL48-F1
#
_entry.id   AF-A0A954CL48-F1
#
_cell.length_a   1.000
_cell.length_b   1.000
_cell.length_c   1.000
_cell.angle_alpha   90.00
_cell.angle_beta   90.00
_cell.angle_gamma   90.00
#
_symmetry.space_group_name_H-M   'P 1'
#
loop_
_entity.id
_entity.type
_entity.pdbx_description
1 polymer ?
#
loop_
_entity_poly.entity_id
_entity_poly.type
_entity_poly.pdbx_seq_one_letter_code
_entity_poly.pdbx_strand_id
1 'polypeptide(L)'
;MHAYRALKNDKDNALAREVIGEKMVDGVWKVVREVPDIDEEETKVMAAARRSIGKDYDLFAKLALKKSVALAKRLEDVGFHDLAGLYWWHAILYDSSNEEALKARGYVEVDEVWVPSLAQDNLQRGMRFLKDASNGRPDQTEDEQPGKVGLTFTRRASNGLVVRTTFDTERAKRFVEVANATATFTTGLLDMKGKSFRSNPYILTVVGKRIDFTKMINNFEPQSAKRGQIAREATGHSTTNPVGYIVVETKTEITTDDMLSNVVASEILLNSRESAVSPWLLVGFPYYVTSCVLNTAITSRFEIKDGSKTRVYRGDRDKIKRGNPFAPEDFRLIIRDLVESKQDTPLLDLALLELNDFNEYHAAKAFAFVEFLFLAHTAKAKAWLRTSDQKGHKEIKALAKRFEKSVEELEAEFRAWVLKNY
;
A
#
# COMPACT_ATOMS: atom_id res chain seq x y z
N MET A 1 -11.37 40.90 21.46
CA MET A 1 -11.48 39.90 20.38
C MET A 1 -10.99 38.49 20.78
N HIS A 2 -9.96 38.34 21.61
CA HIS A 2 -9.46 37.02 22.07
C HIS A 2 -10.36 36.33 23.12
N ALA A 3 -11.01 37.06 24.03
CA ALA A 3 -11.98 36.50 24.98
C ALA A 3 -13.26 35.96 24.30
N TYR A 4 -13.68 36.57 23.18
CA TYR A 4 -14.83 36.12 22.41
C TYR A 4 -14.52 34.87 21.57
N ARG A 5 -13.27 34.70 21.11
CA ARG A 5 -12.80 33.44 20.48
C ARG A 5 -12.63 32.32 21.51
N ALA A 6 -12.19 32.62 22.73
CA ALA A 6 -12.14 31.66 23.82
C ALA A 6 -13.55 31.22 24.28
N LEU A 7 -14.50 32.16 24.41
CA LEU A 7 -15.91 31.87 24.73
C LEU A 7 -16.63 31.10 23.60
N LYS A 8 -16.30 31.37 22.34
CA LYS A 8 -16.84 30.62 21.20
C LYS A 8 -16.28 29.19 21.15
N ASN A 9 -14.98 29.02 21.37
CA ASN A 9 -14.36 27.70 21.51
C ASN A 9 -14.86 26.93 22.74
N ASP A 10 -15.18 27.60 23.85
CA ASP A 10 -15.78 26.95 25.03
C ASP A 10 -17.24 26.56 24.81
N LYS A 11 -18.03 27.34 24.06
CA LYS A 11 -19.39 26.96 23.67
C LYS A 11 -19.39 25.81 22.66
N ASP A 12 -18.50 25.86 21.68
CA ASP A 12 -18.37 24.81 20.66
C ASP A 12 -17.81 23.52 21.30
N ASN A 13 -16.88 23.63 22.27
CA ASN A 13 -16.44 22.50 23.10
C ASN A 13 -17.51 22.01 24.07
N ALA A 14 -18.31 22.90 24.67
CA ALA A 14 -19.40 22.56 25.58
C ALA A 14 -20.48 21.77 24.86
N LEU A 15 -20.88 22.23 23.67
CA LEU A 15 -21.87 21.56 22.86
C LEU A 15 -21.33 20.23 22.32
N ALA A 16 -20.08 20.17 21.85
CA ALA A 16 -19.44 18.91 21.47
C ALA A 16 -19.33 17.92 22.63
N ARG A 17 -19.04 18.41 23.85
CA ARG A 17 -18.99 17.63 25.10
C ARG A 17 -20.38 17.13 25.51
N GLU A 18 -21.40 17.97 25.43
CA GLU A 18 -22.80 17.58 25.64
C GLU A 18 -23.27 16.53 24.63
N VAL A 19 -22.83 16.63 23.38
CA VAL A 19 -23.15 15.66 22.32
C VAL A 19 -22.49 14.29 22.55
N ILE A 20 -21.29 14.23 23.14
CA ILE A 20 -20.65 12.97 23.60
C ILE A 20 -21.15 12.50 24.98
N GLY A 21 -22.13 13.17 25.58
CA GLY A 21 -22.77 12.77 26.83
C GLY A 21 -22.14 13.35 28.10
N GLU A 22 -21.21 14.31 27.99
CA GLU A 22 -20.65 15.06 29.11
C GLU A 22 -21.56 16.24 29.53
N LYS A 23 -21.75 16.44 30.82
CA LYS A 23 -22.29 17.69 31.38
C LYS A 23 -21.31 18.29 32.37
N MET A 24 -21.36 19.60 32.51
CA MET A 24 -20.60 20.29 33.54
C MET A 24 -21.24 20.04 34.91
N VAL A 25 -20.49 19.42 35.82
CA VAL A 25 -20.88 19.15 37.20
C VAL A 25 -19.77 19.66 38.11
N ASP A 26 -20.08 20.64 38.96
CA ASP A 26 -19.12 21.28 39.87
C ASP A 26 -17.92 21.94 39.15
N GLY A 27 -18.15 22.53 37.96
CA GLY A 27 -17.08 23.16 37.16
C GLY A 27 -16.16 22.18 36.43
N VAL A 28 -16.45 20.88 36.49
CA VAL A 28 -15.74 19.82 35.77
C VAL A 28 -16.71 19.12 34.84
N TRP A 29 -16.31 18.90 33.58
CA TRP A 29 -17.08 18.08 32.66
C TRP A 29 -17.06 16.61 33.12
N LYS A 30 -18.24 16.05 33.41
CA LYS A 30 -18.45 14.64 33.78
C LYS A 30 -19.36 14.00 32.73
N VAL A 31 -19.22 12.72 32.42
CA VAL A 31 -20.18 12.00 31.54
C VAL A 31 -21.48 11.78 32.35
N VAL A 32 -22.61 12.36 31.95
CA VAL A 32 -23.86 12.40 32.77
C VAL A 32 -25.10 11.88 32.04
N ARG A 33 -25.05 11.53 30.75
CA ARG A 33 -26.15 10.80 30.10
C ARG A 33 -25.69 9.64 29.25
N GLU A 34 -26.32 8.50 29.53
CA GLU A 34 -26.37 7.25 28.79
C GLU A 34 -26.18 7.46 27.28
N VAL A 35 -24.97 7.17 26.81
CA VAL A 35 -24.80 6.49 25.51
C VAL A 35 -25.78 5.31 25.57
N PRO A 36 -26.67 5.12 24.57
CA PRO A 36 -27.81 4.20 24.66
C PRO A 36 -27.40 2.88 25.30
N ASP A 37 -28.05 2.53 26.42
CA ASP A 37 -27.80 1.38 27.30
C ASP A 37 -26.49 0.65 27.00
N ILE A 38 -25.38 1.21 27.51
CA ILE A 38 -24.19 0.39 27.70
C ILE A 38 -24.48 -0.40 28.97
N ASP A 39 -24.88 -1.66 28.80
CA ASP A 39 -24.91 -2.62 29.89
C ASP A 39 -23.59 -2.48 30.66
N GLU A 40 -23.65 -2.43 31.99
CA GLU A 40 -22.44 -2.36 32.81
C GLU A 40 -21.49 -3.53 32.47
N GLU A 41 -22.07 -4.62 31.97
CA GLU A 41 -21.43 -5.78 31.37
C GLU A 41 -20.71 -5.45 30.05
N GLU A 42 -21.29 -4.68 29.12
CA GLU A 42 -20.64 -4.22 27.89
C GLU A 42 -19.43 -3.28 28.17
N THR A 43 -19.51 -2.43 29.20
CA THR A 43 -18.38 -1.56 29.58
C THR A 43 -17.22 -2.36 30.15
N LYS A 44 -17.52 -3.36 31.01
CA LYS A 44 -16.54 -4.31 31.55
C LYS A 44 -15.94 -5.16 30.42
N VAL A 45 -16.76 -5.59 29.46
CA VAL A 45 -16.32 -6.30 28.25
C VAL A 45 -15.38 -5.44 27.41
N MET A 46 -15.70 -4.17 27.11
CA MET A 46 -14.80 -3.31 26.34
C MET A 46 -13.46 -3.05 27.05
N ALA A 47 -13.47 -2.91 28.37
CA ALA A 47 -12.27 -2.72 29.17
C ALA A 47 -11.42 -4.00 29.27
N ALA A 48 -12.05 -5.18 29.35
CA ALA A 48 -11.40 -6.49 29.35
C ALA A 48 -10.87 -6.87 27.95
N ALA A 49 -11.66 -6.61 26.91
CA ALA A 49 -11.32 -6.86 25.50
C ALA A 49 -10.20 -5.96 24.98
N ARG A 50 -10.11 -4.69 25.42
CA ARG A 50 -8.95 -3.82 25.16
C ARG A 50 -7.63 -4.39 25.69
N ARG A 51 -7.69 -5.39 26.58
CA ARG A 51 -6.52 -6.03 27.19
C ARG A 51 -6.35 -7.49 26.73
N SER A 52 -7.24 -8.03 25.89
CA SER A 52 -7.23 -9.45 25.51
C SER A 52 -7.12 -9.64 23.99
N ILE A 53 -6.41 -10.69 23.57
CA ILE A 53 -6.27 -11.10 22.17
C ILE A 53 -7.26 -12.24 21.93
N GLY A 54 -8.18 -12.11 20.97
CA GLY A 54 -9.10 -13.22 20.64
C GLY A 54 -10.54 -12.78 20.37
N LYS A 55 -11.52 -13.54 20.86
CA LYS A 55 -12.97 -13.33 20.64
C LYS A 55 -13.49 -12.04 21.29
N ASP A 56 -12.89 -11.62 22.40
CA ASP A 56 -13.32 -10.40 23.10
C ASP A 56 -12.99 -9.15 22.28
N TYR A 57 -11.90 -9.16 21.50
CA TYR A 57 -11.56 -8.08 20.58
C TYR A 57 -12.61 -7.92 19.47
N ASP A 58 -13.14 -9.02 18.92
CA ASP A 58 -14.16 -8.95 17.87
C ASP A 58 -15.47 -8.35 18.41
N LEU A 59 -15.80 -8.67 19.67
CA LEU A 59 -16.92 -8.05 20.38
C LEU A 59 -16.67 -6.55 20.64
N PHE A 60 -15.46 -6.20 21.08
CA PHE A 60 -15.05 -4.80 21.24
C PHE A 60 -15.11 -4.02 19.92
N ALA A 61 -14.59 -4.56 18.81
CA ALA A 61 -14.60 -3.93 17.51
C ALA A 61 -16.03 -3.67 17.04
N LYS A 62 -16.95 -4.63 17.20
CA LYS A 62 -18.38 -4.45 16.88
C LYS A 62 -19.05 -3.36 17.72
N LEU A 63 -18.77 -3.33 19.03
CA LEU A 63 -19.32 -2.31 19.93
C LEU A 63 -18.74 -0.92 19.62
N ALA A 64 -17.44 -0.84 19.38
CA ALA A 64 -16.75 0.39 19.04
C ALA A 64 -17.19 0.94 17.68
N LEU A 65 -17.38 0.07 16.68
CA LEU A 65 -18.00 0.41 15.39
C LEU A 65 -19.38 1.03 15.58
N LYS A 66 -20.29 0.34 16.30
CA LYS A 66 -21.66 0.83 16.54
C LYS A 66 -21.66 2.21 17.22
N LYS A 67 -20.76 2.42 18.20
CA LYS A 67 -20.63 3.69 18.91
C LYS A 67 -20.08 4.80 18.01
N SER A 68 -19.06 4.51 17.22
CA SER A 68 -18.49 5.46 16.27
C SER A 68 -19.52 5.92 15.25
N VAL A 69 -20.27 5.00 14.63
CA VAL A 69 -21.34 5.33 13.68
C VAL A 69 -22.44 6.17 14.33
N ALA A 70 -22.92 5.77 15.52
CA ALA A 70 -23.98 6.51 16.20
C ALA A 70 -23.55 7.93 16.60
N LEU A 71 -22.31 8.10 17.04
CA LEU A 71 -21.79 9.39 17.42
C LEU A 71 -21.51 10.28 16.21
N ALA A 72 -21.00 9.71 15.12
CA ALA A 72 -20.78 10.44 13.86
C ALA A 72 -22.08 11.06 13.33
N LYS A 73 -23.16 10.28 13.23
CA LYS A 73 -24.48 10.77 12.81
C LYS A 73 -25.00 11.90 13.69
N ARG A 74 -24.92 11.74 15.02
CA ARG A 74 -25.35 12.78 15.96
C ARG A 74 -24.57 14.07 15.77
N LEU A 75 -23.25 13.98 15.56
CA LEU A 75 -22.40 15.13 15.31
C LEU A 75 -22.73 15.82 13.98
N GLU A 76 -23.08 15.06 12.93
CA GLU A 76 -23.56 15.63 11.67
C GLU A 76 -24.89 16.36 11.85
N ASP A 77 -25.84 15.77 12.56
CA ASP A 77 -27.17 16.35 12.81
C ASP A 77 -27.07 17.72 13.52
N VAL A 78 -26.04 17.93 14.33
CA VAL A 78 -25.79 19.20 15.05
C VAL A 78 -24.73 20.09 14.39
N GLY A 79 -24.22 19.73 13.21
CA GLY A 79 -23.30 20.55 12.41
C GLY A 79 -21.81 20.47 12.77
N PHE A 80 -21.38 19.51 13.59
CA PHE A 80 -19.98 19.25 13.90
C PHE A 80 -19.31 18.31 12.88
N HIS A 81 -19.28 18.72 11.62
CA HIS A 81 -18.82 17.88 10.50
C HIS A 81 -17.37 17.37 10.64
N ASP A 82 -16.44 18.19 11.13
CA ASP A 82 -15.04 17.77 11.29
C ASP A 82 -14.90 16.65 12.34
N LEU A 83 -15.61 16.77 13.46
CA LEU A 83 -15.59 15.77 14.52
C LEU A 83 -16.36 14.51 14.11
N ALA A 84 -17.47 14.65 13.37
CA ALA A 84 -18.17 13.52 12.78
C ALA A 84 -17.26 12.73 11.83
N GLY A 85 -16.50 13.42 10.99
CA GLY A 85 -15.52 12.81 10.09
C GLY A 85 -14.49 11.93 10.81
N LEU A 86 -14.04 12.34 12.00
CA LEU A 86 -13.13 11.54 12.83
C LEU A 86 -13.80 10.25 13.33
N TYR A 87 -15.07 10.29 13.72
CA TYR A 87 -15.79 9.09 14.15
C TYR A 87 -16.17 8.18 12.97
N TRP A 88 -16.42 8.72 11.78
CA TRP A 88 -16.52 7.90 10.57
C TRP A 88 -15.21 7.17 10.27
N TRP A 89 -14.06 7.81 10.49
CA TRP A 89 -12.77 7.13 10.40
C TRP A 89 -12.59 6.02 11.43
N HIS A 90 -12.97 6.26 12.68
CA HIS A 90 -12.95 5.21 13.68
C HIS A 90 -13.84 4.02 13.29
N ALA A 91 -15.00 4.28 12.66
CA ALA A 91 -15.84 3.21 12.14
C ALA A 91 -15.11 2.38 11.06
N ILE A 92 -14.44 3.02 10.09
CA ILE A 92 -13.63 2.34 9.06
C ILE A 92 -12.48 1.54 9.69
N LEU A 93 -11.86 2.04 10.77
CA LEU A 93 -10.78 1.35 11.47
C LEU A 93 -11.27 0.05 12.14
N TYR A 94 -12.50 0.02 12.66
CA TYR A 94 -13.08 -1.18 13.26
C TYR A 94 -13.70 -2.14 12.23
N ASP A 95 -14.17 -1.61 11.10
CA ASP A 95 -14.67 -2.37 9.95
C ASP A 95 -14.42 -1.59 8.65
N SER A 96 -13.37 -1.98 7.93
CA SER A 96 -12.96 -1.34 6.68
C SER A 96 -13.91 -1.59 5.50
N SER A 97 -14.95 -2.41 5.69
CA SER A 97 -16.03 -2.65 4.74
C SER A 97 -17.33 -1.93 5.07
N ASN A 98 -17.35 -1.10 6.13
CA ASN A 98 -18.53 -0.37 6.54
C ASN A 98 -18.94 0.68 5.50
N GLU A 99 -19.88 0.34 4.62
CA GLU A 99 -20.32 1.20 3.52
C GLU A 99 -20.79 2.59 3.98
N GLU A 100 -21.45 2.66 5.13
CA GLU A 100 -21.99 3.93 5.62
C GLU A 100 -20.86 4.89 6.00
N ALA A 101 -19.85 4.39 6.72
CA ALA A 101 -18.67 5.16 7.07
C ALA A 101 -17.85 5.53 5.84
N LEU A 102 -17.71 4.62 4.88
CA LEU A 102 -17.01 4.85 3.61
C LEU A 102 -17.72 5.95 2.79
N LYS A 103 -19.04 5.87 2.62
CA LYS A 103 -19.84 6.90 1.94
C LYS A 103 -19.71 8.26 2.63
N ALA A 104 -19.80 8.30 3.96
CA ALA A 104 -19.64 9.53 4.73
C ALA A 104 -18.23 10.16 4.59
N ARG A 105 -17.21 9.34 4.31
CA ARG A 105 -15.84 9.79 4.00
C ARG A 105 -15.59 10.10 2.53
N GLY A 106 -16.62 10.04 1.68
CA GLY A 106 -16.49 10.33 0.25
C GLY A 106 -15.78 9.22 -0.52
N TYR A 107 -15.92 7.98 -0.05
CA TYR A 107 -15.53 6.82 -0.82
C TYR A 107 -16.63 6.46 -1.81
N VAL A 108 -16.21 5.86 -2.91
CA VAL A 108 -17.08 5.36 -3.98
C VAL A 108 -16.79 3.89 -4.21
N GLU A 109 -17.83 3.16 -4.59
CA GLU A 109 -17.72 1.77 -4.96
C GLU A 109 -17.42 1.64 -6.46
N VAL A 110 -16.40 0.85 -6.79
CA VAL A 110 -15.97 0.51 -8.15
C VAL A 110 -15.84 -1.01 -8.21
N ASP A 111 -16.71 -1.69 -8.96
CA ASP A 111 -16.71 -3.15 -9.10
C ASP A 111 -16.55 -3.88 -7.74
N GLU A 112 -17.43 -3.58 -6.78
CA GLU A 112 -17.46 -4.15 -5.41
C GLU A 112 -16.29 -3.72 -4.49
N VAL A 113 -15.50 -2.75 -4.93
CA VAL A 113 -14.36 -2.20 -4.16
C VAL A 113 -14.62 -0.76 -3.75
N TRP A 114 -14.44 -0.46 -2.47
CA TRP A 114 -14.45 0.90 -1.95
C TRP A 114 -13.08 1.58 -2.11
N VAL A 115 -13.07 2.77 -2.72
CA VAL A 115 -11.89 3.64 -2.81
C VAL A 115 -12.24 5.10 -2.54
N PRO A 116 -11.27 5.93 -2.09
CA PRO A 116 -11.46 7.37 -2.07
C PRO A 116 -11.86 7.87 -3.46
N SER A 117 -12.82 8.79 -3.55
CA SER A 117 -13.29 9.35 -4.84
C SER A 117 -12.15 9.83 -5.74
N LEU A 118 -11.10 10.41 -5.14
CA LEU A 118 -9.93 10.91 -5.87
C LEU A 118 -9.06 9.81 -6.51
N ALA A 119 -9.21 8.55 -6.09
CA ALA A 119 -8.50 7.39 -6.63
C ALA A 119 -9.35 6.59 -7.65
N GLN A 120 -10.64 6.93 -7.79
CA GLN A 120 -11.61 6.22 -8.64
C GLN A 120 -11.13 6.05 -10.08
N ASP A 121 -10.70 7.15 -10.71
CA ASP A 121 -10.32 7.15 -12.13
C ASP A 121 -9.15 6.21 -12.42
N ASN A 122 -8.16 6.15 -11.51
CA ASN A 122 -6.99 5.31 -11.68
C ASN A 122 -7.32 3.83 -11.43
N LEU A 123 -8.17 3.52 -10.46
CA LEU A 123 -8.66 2.15 -10.26
C LEU A 123 -9.47 1.67 -11.48
N GLN A 124 -10.45 2.46 -11.93
CA GLN A 124 -11.25 2.13 -13.11
C GLN A 124 -10.40 1.97 -14.37
N ARG A 125 -9.34 2.77 -14.51
CA ARG A 125 -8.39 2.64 -15.61
C ARG A 125 -7.55 1.36 -15.49
N GLY A 126 -7.05 1.02 -14.29
CA GLY A 126 -6.30 -0.21 -14.06
C GLY A 126 -7.14 -1.47 -14.29
N MET A 127 -8.37 -1.50 -13.76
CA MET A 127 -9.34 -2.59 -13.99
C MET A 127 -9.68 -2.76 -15.48
N ARG A 128 -9.88 -1.65 -16.21
CA ARG A 128 -10.06 -1.71 -17.67
C ARG A 128 -8.86 -2.33 -18.37
N PHE A 129 -7.65 -1.91 -18.04
CA PHE A 129 -6.45 -2.52 -18.63
C PHE A 129 -6.30 -3.99 -18.27
N LEU A 130 -6.72 -4.42 -17.08
CA LEU A 130 -6.72 -5.83 -16.71
C LEU A 130 -7.75 -6.64 -17.51
N LYS A 131 -8.95 -6.09 -17.71
CA LYS A 131 -10.00 -6.70 -18.52
C LYS A 131 -9.63 -6.79 -20.02
N ASP A 132 -8.95 -5.77 -20.53
CA ASP A 132 -8.55 -5.68 -21.94
C ASP A 132 -7.18 -6.33 -22.19
N ALA A 133 -6.49 -6.80 -21.15
CA ALA A 133 -5.15 -7.37 -21.27
C ALA A 133 -5.18 -8.66 -22.08
N SER A 134 -4.23 -8.78 -23.02
CA SER A 134 -3.99 -10.03 -23.71
C SER A 134 -3.51 -11.10 -22.72
N ASN A 135 -4.01 -12.32 -22.88
CA ASN A 135 -3.51 -13.51 -22.16
C ASN A 135 -2.21 -14.09 -22.77
N GLY A 136 -1.62 -13.38 -23.74
CA GLY A 136 -0.42 -13.77 -24.47
C GLY A 136 -0.64 -14.96 -25.41
N ARG A 137 0.32 -15.19 -26.30
CA ARG A 137 0.34 -16.37 -27.17
C ARG A 137 1.31 -17.42 -26.61
N PRO A 138 1.08 -18.72 -26.84
CA PRO A 138 2.09 -19.73 -26.52
C PRO A 138 3.42 -19.34 -27.17
N ASP A 139 4.49 -19.38 -26.40
CA ASP A 139 5.84 -19.08 -26.88
C ASP A 139 6.60 -20.39 -27.09
N GLN A 140 6.83 -20.72 -28.35
CA GLN A 140 7.52 -21.94 -28.79
C GLN A 140 9.02 -21.73 -29.03
N THR A 141 9.54 -20.53 -28.74
CA THR A 141 10.98 -20.29 -28.82
C THR A 141 11.70 -21.32 -27.93
N GLU A 142 12.81 -21.88 -28.41
CA GLU A 142 13.57 -22.86 -27.63
C GLU A 142 13.96 -22.24 -26.27
N ASP A 143 13.63 -22.93 -25.17
CA ASP A 143 14.08 -22.56 -23.83
C ASP A 143 15.17 -23.54 -23.43
N GLU A 144 16.42 -23.09 -23.35
CA GLU A 144 17.50 -23.92 -22.85
C GLU A 144 17.42 -24.14 -21.33
N GLN A 145 16.64 -23.32 -20.61
CA GLN A 145 16.55 -23.35 -19.16
C GLN A 145 15.93 -24.65 -18.61
N PRO A 146 14.83 -25.20 -19.17
CA PRO A 146 14.33 -26.51 -18.79
C PRO A 146 15.39 -27.61 -18.68
N GLY A 147 16.28 -27.69 -19.68
CA GLY A 147 17.37 -28.67 -19.69
C GLY A 147 18.43 -28.41 -18.64
N LYS A 148 18.75 -27.14 -18.37
CA LYS A 148 19.74 -26.71 -17.35
C LYS A 148 19.24 -26.90 -15.93
N VAL A 149 17.93 -26.73 -15.69
CA VAL A 149 17.36 -26.66 -14.33
C VAL A 149 16.49 -27.86 -13.97
N GLY A 150 16.17 -28.73 -14.92
CA GLY A 150 15.32 -29.91 -14.71
C GLY A 150 13.88 -29.55 -14.38
N LEU A 151 13.38 -28.41 -14.87
CA LEU A 151 12.01 -27.94 -14.68
C LEU A 151 11.32 -27.75 -16.03
N THR A 152 10.02 -28.05 -16.09
CA THR A 152 9.20 -27.71 -17.26
C THR A 152 8.53 -26.37 -17.04
N PHE A 153 8.59 -25.49 -18.03
CA PHE A 153 7.95 -24.18 -17.99
C PHE A 153 6.85 -24.07 -19.03
N THR A 154 5.69 -23.58 -18.59
CA THR A 154 4.68 -23.00 -19.47
C THR A 154 5.12 -21.58 -19.84
N ARG A 155 5.20 -21.27 -21.14
CA ARG A 155 5.62 -19.96 -21.64
C ARG A 155 4.52 -19.27 -22.43
N ARG A 156 4.31 -17.99 -22.16
CA ARG A 156 3.41 -17.13 -22.93
C ARG A 156 4.05 -15.77 -23.20
N ALA A 157 4.01 -15.34 -24.45
CA ALA A 157 4.56 -14.08 -24.92
C ALA A 157 3.47 -13.03 -25.16
N SER A 158 3.83 -11.78 -24.90
CA SER A 158 3.07 -10.57 -25.20
C SER A 158 4.02 -9.49 -25.72
N ASN A 159 3.50 -8.31 -26.06
CA ASN A 159 4.27 -7.20 -26.62
C ASN A 159 5.41 -6.77 -25.68
N GLY A 160 6.63 -7.20 -25.99
CA GLY A 160 7.85 -6.88 -25.24
C GLY A 160 8.05 -7.64 -23.93
N LEU A 161 7.22 -8.66 -23.64
CA LEU A 161 7.24 -9.43 -22.41
C LEU A 161 7.05 -10.93 -22.71
N VAL A 162 7.80 -11.79 -22.02
CA VAL A 162 7.56 -13.22 -21.96
C VAL A 162 7.39 -13.63 -20.50
N VAL A 163 6.26 -14.25 -20.16
CA VAL A 163 6.08 -14.90 -18.87
C VAL A 163 6.36 -16.38 -19.03
N ARG A 164 7.28 -16.89 -18.22
CA ARG A 164 7.54 -18.33 -18.07
C ARG A 164 7.24 -18.76 -16.64
N THR A 165 6.60 -19.91 -16.50
CA THR A 165 6.14 -20.35 -15.18
C THR A 165 6.06 -21.86 -15.04
N THR A 166 6.26 -22.37 -13.82
CA THR A 166 6.05 -23.81 -13.52
C THR A 166 4.58 -24.15 -13.26
N PHE A 167 3.69 -23.16 -13.30
CA PHE A 167 2.25 -23.39 -13.19
C PHE A 167 1.63 -23.81 -14.54
N ASP A 168 0.37 -24.20 -14.50
CA ASP A 168 -0.41 -24.58 -15.68
C ASP A 168 -0.66 -23.40 -16.65
N THR A 169 -1.32 -23.71 -17.77
CA THR A 169 -1.63 -22.74 -18.82
C THR A 169 -2.59 -21.65 -18.38
N GLU A 170 -3.56 -21.94 -17.51
CA GLU A 170 -4.52 -20.93 -17.06
C GLU A 170 -3.86 -19.92 -16.12
N ARG A 171 -2.99 -20.38 -15.22
CA ARG A 171 -2.21 -19.48 -14.37
C ARG A 171 -1.19 -18.67 -15.19
N ALA A 172 -0.58 -19.28 -16.21
CA ALA A 172 0.31 -18.56 -17.12
C ALA A 172 -0.41 -17.46 -17.90
N LYS A 173 -1.65 -17.71 -18.37
CA LYS A 173 -2.50 -16.68 -19.00
C LYS A 173 -2.75 -15.52 -18.05
N ARG A 174 -3.19 -15.82 -16.82
CA ARG A 174 -3.43 -14.81 -15.78
C ARG A 174 -2.18 -13.97 -15.48
N PHE A 175 -1.01 -14.59 -15.37
CA PHE A 175 0.23 -13.85 -15.14
C PHE A 175 0.57 -12.90 -16.28
N VAL A 176 0.35 -13.29 -17.54
CA VAL A 176 0.53 -12.38 -18.68
C VAL A 176 -0.49 -11.25 -18.67
N GLU A 177 -1.75 -11.52 -18.34
CA GLU A 177 -2.78 -10.48 -18.23
C GLU A 177 -2.39 -9.42 -17.21
N VAL A 178 -2.04 -9.83 -15.99
CA VAL A 178 -1.61 -8.91 -14.93
C VAL A 178 -0.37 -8.14 -15.37
N ALA A 179 0.64 -8.81 -15.93
CA ALA A 179 1.87 -8.14 -16.35
C ALA A 179 1.62 -7.12 -17.47
N ASN A 180 0.76 -7.43 -18.44
CA ASN A 180 0.38 -6.52 -19.51
C ASN A 180 -0.42 -5.33 -18.99
N ALA A 181 -1.37 -5.57 -18.08
CA ALA A 181 -2.19 -4.52 -17.48
C ALA A 181 -1.33 -3.55 -16.68
N THR A 182 -0.48 -4.08 -15.80
CA THR A 182 0.52 -3.32 -15.05
C THR A 182 1.43 -2.55 -16.00
N ALA A 183 1.97 -3.19 -17.03
CA ALA A 183 2.88 -2.52 -17.96
C ALA A 183 2.21 -1.35 -18.71
N THR A 184 1.00 -1.55 -19.19
CA THR A 184 0.21 -0.52 -19.89
C THR A 184 -0.17 0.62 -18.94
N PHE A 185 -0.59 0.29 -17.72
CA PHE A 185 -0.90 1.28 -16.71
C PHE A 185 0.33 2.11 -16.35
N THR A 186 1.46 1.47 -16.00
CA THR A 186 2.68 2.15 -15.57
C THR A 186 3.28 3.01 -16.67
N THR A 187 3.38 2.51 -17.90
CA THR A 187 3.92 3.30 -19.02
C THR A 187 3.06 4.51 -19.33
N GLY A 188 1.73 4.36 -19.31
CA GLY A 188 0.81 5.49 -19.46
C GLY A 188 0.79 6.42 -18.24
N LEU A 189 1.07 5.93 -17.03
CA LEU A 189 1.20 6.77 -15.83
C LEU A 189 2.48 7.62 -15.88
N LEU A 190 3.55 7.13 -16.51
CA LEU A 190 4.83 7.82 -16.65
C LEU A 190 4.98 8.60 -17.98
N ASP A 191 3.96 8.53 -18.84
CA ASP A 191 3.98 9.05 -20.21
C ASP A 191 5.25 8.60 -20.97
N MET A 192 5.63 7.33 -20.82
CA MET A 192 6.81 6.78 -21.48
C MET A 192 6.60 6.67 -22.98
N LYS A 193 7.52 7.26 -23.76
CA LYS A 193 7.61 7.11 -25.21
C LYS A 193 8.79 6.21 -25.54
N GLY A 194 8.55 4.96 -25.93
CA GLY A 194 9.62 4.01 -26.26
C GLY A 194 9.41 2.63 -25.64
N LYS A 195 10.52 1.91 -25.41
CA LYS A 195 10.48 0.57 -24.83
C LYS A 195 10.04 0.64 -23.37
N SER A 196 9.10 -0.23 -22.97
CA SER A 196 8.63 -0.34 -21.57
C SER A 196 9.70 -0.90 -20.64
N PHE A 197 10.54 -1.80 -21.15
CA PHE A 197 11.56 -2.52 -20.40
C PHE A 197 12.96 -2.28 -20.98
N ARG A 198 13.99 -2.49 -20.16
CA ARG A 198 15.40 -2.37 -20.56
C ARG A 198 15.80 -3.45 -21.58
N SER A 199 15.24 -4.65 -21.45
CA SER A 199 15.32 -5.76 -22.42
C SER A 199 14.08 -5.82 -23.32
N ASN A 200 14.23 -6.41 -24.50
CA ASN A 200 13.09 -6.76 -25.34
C ASN A 200 13.35 -8.11 -26.05
N PRO A 201 12.64 -9.19 -25.69
CA PRO A 201 11.59 -9.24 -24.67
C PRO A 201 12.15 -9.18 -23.24
N TYR A 202 11.41 -8.58 -22.30
CA TYR A 202 11.63 -8.77 -20.87
C TYR A 202 11.10 -10.15 -20.46
N ILE A 203 11.93 -10.96 -19.81
CA ILE A 203 11.53 -12.30 -19.38
C ILE A 203 11.14 -12.22 -17.91
N LEU A 204 9.93 -12.66 -17.57
CA LEU A 204 9.44 -12.78 -16.21
C LEU A 204 9.29 -14.27 -15.87
N THR A 205 9.93 -14.70 -14.79
CA THR A 205 9.94 -16.10 -14.35
C THR A 205 9.17 -16.24 -13.04
N VAL A 206 8.16 -17.10 -13.02
CA VAL A 206 7.35 -17.36 -11.82
C VAL A 206 7.42 -18.84 -11.47
N VAL A 207 8.05 -19.17 -10.33
CA VAL A 207 8.22 -20.56 -9.87
C VAL A 207 7.33 -20.82 -8.66
N GLY A 208 6.53 -21.88 -8.74
CA GLY A 208 5.47 -22.16 -7.77
C GLY A 208 5.92 -22.84 -6.48
N LYS A 209 7.16 -23.35 -6.41
CA LYS A 209 7.70 -23.97 -5.20
C LYS A 209 9.11 -23.50 -4.93
N ARG A 210 9.40 -23.18 -3.66
CA ARG A 210 10.75 -22.85 -3.21
C ARG A 210 11.75 -23.98 -3.47
N ILE A 211 11.33 -25.24 -3.39
CA ILE A 211 12.22 -26.36 -3.71
C ILE A 211 12.65 -26.35 -5.18
N ASP A 212 11.75 -25.94 -6.08
CA ASP A 212 12.05 -25.84 -7.51
C ASP A 212 12.95 -24.63 -7.77
N PHE A 213 12.76 -23.52 -7.06
CA PHE A 213 13.73 -22.41 -7.06
C PHE A 213 15.10 -22.84 -6.53
N THR A 214 15.16 -23.56 -5.41
CA THR A 214 16.41 -24.03 -4.83
C THR A 214 17.11 -25.01 -5.77
N LYS A 215 16.40 -25.93 -6.42
CA LYS A 215 16.95 -26.80 -7.46
C LYS A 215 17.50 -26.00 -8.63
N MET A 216 16.75 -25.00 -9.09
CA MET A 216 17.18 -24.08 -10.13
C MET A 216 18.50 -23.43 -9.73
N ILE A 217 18.61 -22.82 -8.54
CA ILE A 217 19.85 -22.18 -8.06
C ILE A 217 21.01 -23.18 -7.88
N ASN A 218 20.75 -24.35 -7.28
CA ASN A 218 21.79 -25.33 -6.96
C ASN A 218 22.38 -26.00 -8.23
N ASN A 219 21.60 -26.13 -9.30
CA ASN A 219 22.09 -26.70 -10.57
C ASN A 219 23.09 -25.78 -11.31
N PHE A 220 23.21 -24.51 -10.90
CA PHE A 220 24.23 -23.58 -11.42
C PHE A 220 25.41 -23.38 -10.45
N GLU A 221 25.48 -24.10 -9.33
CA GLU A 221 26.69 -24.13 -8.49
C GLU A 221 27.70 -25.17 -9.02
N PRO A 222 28.83 -24.73 -9.60
CA PRO A 222 30.11 -25.36 -9.33
C PRO A 222 30.97 -24.44 -8.45
N GLN A 223 31.85 -25.07 -7.67
CA GLN A 223 32.69 -24.47 -6.64
C GLN A 223 33.34 -23.13 -7.04
N SER A 224 33.21 -22.15 -6.14
CA SER A 224 33.87 -20.83 -6.10
C SER A 224 33.29 -19.69 -6.98
N ALA A 225 33.13 -18.54 -6.32
CA ALA A 225 32.70 -17.22 -6.78
C ALA A 225 31.18 -16.97 -6.98
N LYS A 226 30.60 -16.41 -5.91
CA LYS A 226 29.44 -15.48 -5.87
C LYS A 226 28.08 -16.06 -6.31
N ARG A 227 27.32 -16.57 -5.32
CA ARG A 227 25.87 -16.82 -5.35
C ARG A 227 25.03 -15.80 -6.16
N GLY A 228 25.41 -14.52 -6.17
CA GLY A 228 24.72 -13.48 -6.93
C GLY A 228 24.91 -13.57 -8.45
N GLN A 229 26.03 -14.09 -8.94
CA GLN A 229 26.26 -14.38 -10.36
C GLN A 229 25.54 -15.66 -10.78
N ILE A 230 25.53 -16.66 -9.91
CA ILE A 230 24.82 -17.92 -10.09
C ILE A 230 23.30 -17.69 -10.12
N ALA A 231 22.75 -16.88 -9.22
CA ALA A 231 21.33 -16.50 -9.26
C ALA A 231 20.99 -15.68 -10.52
N ARG A 232 21.94 -14.88 -11.05
CA ARG A 232 21.80 -14.18 -12.32
C ARG A 232 21.73 -15.17 -13.48
N GLU A 233 22.70 -16.07 -13.61
CA GLU A 233 22.74 -17.08 -14.68
C GLU A 233 21.54 -18.05 -14.60
N ALA A 234 21.16 -18.45 -13.39
CA ALA A 234 20.00 -19.32 -13.12
C ALA A 234 18.65 -18.69 -13.47
N THR A 235 18.57 -17.37 -13.39
CA THR A 235 17.40 -16.62 -13.82
C THR A 235 17.51 -16.18 -15.28
N GLY A 236 18.59 -16.51 -16.00
CA GLY A 236 18.80 -16.12 -17.40
C GLY A 236 19.34 -14.71 -17.61
N HIS A 237 19.93 -14.08 -16.60
CA HIS A 237 20.71 -12.85 -16.75
C HIS A 237 22.04 -13.16 -17.47
N SER A 238 22.03 -13.26 -18.79
CA SER A 238 23.18 -12.75 -19.52
C SER A 238 23.17 -11.21 -19.36
N THR A 239 24.35 -10.59 -19.29
CA THR A 239 24.57 -9.18 -18.94
C THR A 239 23.89 -8.14 -19.85
N THR A 240 23.11 -8.57 -20.84
CA THR A 240 22.39 -7.74 -21.80
C THR A 240 20.87 -7.72 -21.63
N ASN A 241 20.26 -8.62 -20.83
CA ASN A 241 18.80 -8.65 -20.65
C ASN A 241 18.38 -8.80 -19.17
N PRO A 242 17.77 -7.79 -18.51
CA PRO A 242 17.19 -8.00 -17.18
C PRO A 242 16.00 -8.98 -17.25
N VAL A 243 15.91 -9.83 -16.23
CA VAL A 243 14.85 -10.82 -16.02
C VAL A 243 14.21 -10.58 -14.65
N GLY A 244 12.88 -10.55 -14.59
CA GLY A 244 12.13 -10.56 -13.33
C GLY A 244 11.98 -11.98 -12.80
N TYR A 245 12.13 -12.18 -11.49
CA TYR A 245 12.01 -13.52 -10.89
C TYR A 245 11.13 -13.49 -9.63
N ILE A 246 10.20 -14.44 -9.53
CA ILE A 246 9.21 -14.56 -8.45
C ILE A 246 9.16 -16.02 -7.98
N VAL A 247 9.32 -16.24 -6.67
CA VAL A 247 9.09 -17.54 -6.02
C VAL A 247 7.83 -17.44 -5.18
N VAL A 248 6.94 -18.40 -5.36
CA VAL A 248 5.75 -18.57 -4.52
C VAL A 248 6.07 -19.65 -3.49
N GLU A 249 6.28 -19.30 -2.23
CA GLU A 249 6.44 -20.26 -1.13
C GLU A 249 5.05 -20.64 -0.63
N THR A 250 4.64 -21.90 -0.80
CA THR A 250 3.31 -22.35 -0.35
C THR A 250 3.27 -22.52 1.17
N LYS A 251 2.52 -21.62 1.83
CA LYS A 251 1.60 -21.88 2.96
C LYS A 251 0.73 -20.65 3.29
N THR A 252 1.13 -19.46 2.83
CA THR A 252 0.31 -18.26 2.83
C THR A 252 0.01 -17.91 1.37
N GLU A 253 -1.27 -17.78 1.02
CA GLU A 253 -1.73 -17.32 -0.30
C GLU A 253 -1.42 -15.83 -0.50
N ILE A 254 -0.16 -15.46 -0.38
CA ILE A 254 0.34 -14.16 -0.83
C ILE A 254 0.09 -14.14 -2.34
N THR A 255 -0.83 -13.27 -2.80
CA THR A 255 -1.33 -13.27 -4.17
C THR A 255 -0.15 -13.05 -5.13
N THR A 256 0.26 -14.10 -5.84
CA THR A 256 1.37 -14.05 -6.79
C THR A 256 1.21 -12.93 -7.82
N ASP A 257 -0.04 -12.55 -8.10
CA ASP A 257 -0.43 -11.43 -8.96
C ASP A 257 0.13 -10.09 -8.45
N ASP A 258 0.13 -9.86 -7.13
CA ASP A 258 0.66 -8.62 -6.54
C ASP A 258 2.18 -8.54 -6.67
N MET A 259 2.87 -9.64 -6.36
CA MET A 259 4.32 -9.71 -6.54
C MET A 259 4.70 -9.49 -7.99
N LEU A 260 3.89 -10.04 -8.90
CA LEU A 260 4.05 -9.87 -10.33
C LEU A 260 3.86 -8.41 -10.75
N SER A 261 2.76 -7.78 -10.34
CA SER A 261 2.50 -6.38 -10.60
C SER A 261 3.62 -5.50 -10.04
N ASN A 262 4.05 -5.75 -8.80
CA ASN A 262 5.13 -5.00 -8.18
C ASN A 262 6.46 -5.10 -8.95
N VAL A 263 6.83 -6.31 -9.40
CA VAL A 263 8.07 -6.53 -10.19
C VAL A 263 7.99 -5.81 -11.52
N VAL A 264 6.87 -5.91 -12.24
CA VAL A 264 6.68 -5.26 -13.54
C VAL A 264 6.72 -3.73 -13.39
N ALA A 265 5.99 -3.17 -12.42
CA ALA A 265 5.98 -1.74 -12.15
C ALA A 265 7.37 -1.22 -11.75
N SER A 266 8.12 -1.99 -10.95
CA SER A 266 9.49 -1.66 -10.56
C SER A 266 10.44 -1.64 -11.75
N GLU A 267 10.36 -2.63 -12.64
CA GLU A 267 11.23 -2.69 -13.82
C GLU A 267 10.96 -1.52 -14.77
N ILE A 268 9.70 -1.18 -15.00
CA ILE A 268 9.34 -0.04 -15.86
C ILE A 268 9.81 1.27 -15.23
N LEU A 269 9.66 1.43 -13.91
CA LEU A 269 10.20 2.59 -13.19
C LEU A 269 11.72 2.67 -13.33
N LEU A 270 12.44 1.56 -13.14
CA LEU A 270 13.88 1.47 -13.33
C LEU A 270 14.28 1.79 -14.77
N ASN A 271 13.52 1.34 -15.76
CA ASN A 271 13.76 1.66 -17.17
C ASN A 271 13.48 3.13 -17.51
N SER A 272 12.52 3.75 -16.81
CA SER A 272 12.18 5.16 -17.00
C SER A 272 13.23 6.14 -16.45
N ARG A 273 14.19 5.66 -15.66
CA ARG A 273 15.23 6.47 -15.02
C ARG A 273 16.63 6.04 -15.47
N GLU A 274 17.44 7.02 -15.83
CA GLU A 274 18.85 6.80 -16.19
C GLU A 274 19.73 6.55 -14.93
N SER A 275 19.30 7.08 -13.78
CA SER A 275 19.98 6.92 -12.50
C SER A 275 19.35 5.83 -11.64
N ALA A 276 20.07 5.44 -10.58
CA ALA A 276 19.56 4.46 -9.65
C ALA A 276 18.43 5.05 -8.77
N VAL A 277 17.40 4.25 -8.54
CA VAL A 277 16.15 4.65 -7.87
C VAL A 277 16.27 4.46 -6.36
N SER A 278 15.74 5.41 -5.59
CA SER A 278 15.75 5.33 -4.12
C SER A 278 14.81 4.23 -3.59
N PRO A 279 15.14 3.58 -2.46
CA PRO A 279 14.33 2.50 -1.90
C PRO A 279 12.87 2.86 -1.61
N TRP A 280 12.60 4.04 -1.06
CA TRP A 280 11.22 4.49 -0.80
C TRP A 280 10.36 4.51 -2.06
N LEU A 281 10.93 4.89 -3.21
CA LEU A 281 10.23 4.93 -4.47
C LEU A 281 10.06 3.52 -5.06
N LEU A 282 11.05 2.64 -4.88
CA LEU A 282 10.96 1.21 -5.24
C LEU A 282 9.98 0.42 -4.37
N VAL A 283 9.51 0.98 -3.25
CA VAL A 283 8.45 0.42 -2.41
C VAL A 283 7.12 1.08 -2.75
N GLY A 284 7.02 2.40 -2.63
CA GLY A 284 5.77 3.14 -2.75
C GLY A 284 5.16 3.10 -4.15
N PHE A 285 5.98 3.23 -5.20
CA PHE A 285 5.46 3.32 -6.57
C PHE A 285 4.88 2.00 -7.09
N PRO A 286 5.56 0.84 -6.92
CA PRO A 286 4.95 -0.43 -7.25
C PRO A 286 3.66 -0.70 -6.48
N TYR A 287 3.61 -0.35 -5.18
CA TYR A 287 2.39 -0.55 -4.38
C TYR A 287 1.24 0.33 -4.86
N TYR A 288 1.52 1.57 -5.25
CA TYR A 288 0.53 2.46 -5.87
C TYR A 288 0.03 1.93 -7.21
N VAL A 289 0.91 1.38 -8.05
CA VAL A 289 0.47 0.78 -9.32
C VAL A 289 -0.39 -0.46 -9.06
N THR A 290 0.02 -1.32 -8.13
CA THR A 290 -0.71 -2.54 -7.78
C THR A 290 -2.07 -2.21 -7.16
N SER A 291 -2.18 -1.16 -6.35
CA SER A 291 -3.48 -0.70 -5.84
C SER A 291 -4.41 -0.23 -6.96
N CYS A 292 -3.88 0.38 -8.01
CA CYS A 292 -4.68 0.80 -9.16
C CYS A 292 -5.10 -0.36 -10.07
N VAL A 293 -4.27 -1.39 -10.23
CA VAL A 293 -4.51 -2.49 -11.19
C VAL A 293 -5.25 -3.66 -10.57
N LEU A 294 -4.88 -4.03 -9.34
CA LEU A 294 -5.38 -5.22 -8.64
C LEU A 294 -6.21 -4.90 -7.40
N ASN A 295 -6.24 -3.63 -6.96
CA ASN A 295 -6.82 -3.22 -5.69
C ASN A 295 -6.20 -3.96 -4.47
N THR A 296 -4.90 -4.18 -4.52
CA THR A 296 -4.15 -4.85 -3.46
C THR A 296 -2.84 -4.12 -3.21
N ALA A 297 -2.27 -4.29 -2.02
CA ALA A 297 -0.98 -3.70 -1.67
C ALA A 297 -0.18 -4.64 -0.76
N ILE A 298 0.33 -5.76 -1.30
CA ILE A 298 1.09 -6.73 -0.48
C ILE A 298 2.50 -6.26 -0.08
N THR A 299 2.86 -6.53 1.18
CA THR A 299 4.10 -6.19 1.89
C THR A 299 5.17 -7.28 1.96
N SER A 300 5.12 -8.35 1.15
CA SER A 300 5.88 -9.60 1.35
C SER A 300 7.42 -9.48 1.56
N ARG A 301 8.04 -8.31 1.38
CA ARG A 301 9.43 -8.04 1.77
C ARG A 301 9.63 -7.76 3.27
N PHE A 302 8.58 -7.53 4.04
CA PHE A 302 8.64 -7.03 5.43
C PHE A 302 8.04 -8.02 6.42
N GLU A 303 8.40 -9.31 6.32
CA GLU A 303 8.26 -10.21 7.47
C GLU A 303 9.17 -9.68 8.58
N ILE A 304 8.55 -9.24 9.68
CA ILE A 304 9.22 -8.80 10.90
C ILE A 304 10.14 -9.94 11.37
N LYS A 305 11.45 -9.78 11.18
CA LYS A 305 12.44 -10.59 11.91
C LYS A 305 12.43 -10.09 13.35
N ASP A 306 11.65 -10.75 14.19
CA ASP A 306 11.68 -10.49 15.63
C ASP A 306 13.00 -11.03 16.20
N GLY A 307 14.03 -10.19 16.09
CA GLY A 307 15.39 -10.42 16.52
C GLY A 307 15.86 -9.20 17.28
N SER A 308 15.53 -9.18 18.57
CA SER A 308 15.97 -8.19 19.58
C SER A 308 15.30 -6.80 19.53
N LYS A 309 14.26 -6.66 20.38
CA LYS A 309 13.79 -5.40 20.98
C LYS A 309 13.62 -4.22 20.01
N THR A 310 12.65 -4.31 19.11
CA THR A 310 12.02 -3.11 18.54
C THR A 310 10.88 -2.70 19.47
N ARG A 311 10.84 -1.43 19.89
CA ARG A 311 9.70 -0.89 20.65
C ARG A 311 8.46 -0.98 19.76
N VAL A 312 7.67 -2.02 19.98
CA VAL A 312 6.33 -2.19 19.45
C VAL A 312 5.51 -1.01 19.93
N TYR A 313 5.18 -0.10 19.01
CA TYR A 313 4.08 0.81 19.26
C TYR A 313 2.83 -0.08 19.30
N ARG A 314 2.24 -0.25 20.50
CA ARG A 314 0.98 -0.95 20.71
C ARG A 314 -0.15 -0.14 20.08
N GLY A 315 -0.31 -0.26 18.76
CA GLY A 315 -1.63 -0.36 18.17
C GLY A 315 -1.84 -1.84 17.89
N ASP A 316 -2.72 -2.49 18.65
CA ASP A 316 -3.06 -3.91 18.55
C ASP A 316 -3.58 -4.29 17.14
N ARG A 317 -2.66 -4.42 16.19
CA ARG A 317 -2.86 -4.91 14.81
C ARG A 317 -2.18 -6.26 14.60
N ASP A 318 -1.87 -6.99 15.68
CA ASP A 318 -1.34 -8.37 15.65
C ASP A 318 -2.31 -9.41 15.03
N LYS A 319 -3.48 -8.96 14.58
CA LYS A 319 -4.41 -9.70 13.73
C LYS A 319 -4.64 -9.05 12.36
N ILE A 320 -3.70 -8.27 11.80
CA ILE A 320 -3.69 -8.14 10.34
C ILE A 320 -3.57 -9.57 9.81
N LYS A 321 -4.69 -10.04 9.26
CA LYS A 321 -4.99 -11.43 8.95
C LYS A 321 -3.76 -12.05 8.28
N ARG A 322 -3.04 -12.90 9.01
CA ARG A 322 -1.99 -13.76 8.46
C ARG A 322 -2.65 -14.68 7.43
N GLY A 323 -2.77 -14.21 6.20
CA GLY A 323 -3.48 -14.90 5.12
C GLY A 323 -4.28 -14.03 4.15
N ASN A 324 -4.62 -12.78 4.46
CA ASN A 324 -5.24 -11.88 3.48
C ASN A 324 -4.22 -10.86 2.93
N PRO A 325 -4.22 -10.58 1.62
CA PRO A 325 -3.54 -9.41 1.08
C PRO A 325 -3.98 -8.16 1.86
N PHE A 326 -3.03 -7.30 2.23
CA PHE A 326 -3.35 -5.97 2.73
C PHE A 326 -4.11 -5.21 1.63
N ALA A 327 -5.26 -4.65 2.01
CA ALA A 327 -5.94 -3.71 1.13
C ALA A 327 -5.15 -2.40 1.09
N PRO A 328 -5.16 -1.64 -0.01
CA PRO A 328 -4.60 -0.29 -0.04
C PRO A 328 -5.13 0.59 1.09
N GLU A 329 -6.36 0.33 1.52
CA GLU A 329 -7.01 1.01 2.64
C GLU A 329 -6.31 0.80 3.99
N ASP A 330 -5.75 -0.38 4.24
CA ASP A 330 -5.02 -0.64 5.47
C ASP A 330 -3.82 0.31 5.61
N PHE A 331 -3.12 0.58 4.50
CA PHE A 331 -2.02 1.53 4.45
C PHE A 331 -2.45 2.98 4.65
N ARG A 332 -3.58 3.37 4.06
CA ARG A 332 -4.17 4.70 4.23
C ARG A 332 -4.52 4.96 5.69
N LEU A 333 -5.12 3.96 6.36
CA LEU A 333 -5.38 4.00 7.80
C LEU A 333 -4.09 4.08 8.63
N ILE A 334 -3.07 3.27 8.30
CA ILE A 334 -1.77 3.32 9.01
C ILE A 334 -1.16 4.71 8.94
N ILE A 335 -1.03 5.28 7.74
CA ILE A 335 -0.37 6.58 7.59
C ILE A 335 -1.19 7.72 8.20
N ARG A 336 -2.53 7.65 8.13
CA ARG A 336 -3.42 8.59 8.79
C ARG A 336 -3.15 8.62 10.30
N ASP A 337 -3.16 7.45 10.94
CA ASP A 337 -2.90 7.30 12.38
C ASP A 337 -1.51 7.86 12.76
N LEU A 338 -0.49 7.58 11.94
CA LEU A 338 0.86 8.11 12.15
C LEU A 338 0.94 9.63 12.00
N VAL A 339 0.25 10.22 11.03
CA VAL A 339 0.23 11.67 10.83
C VAL A 339 -0.53 12.37 11.96
N GLU A 340 -1.68 11.82 12.36
CA GLU A 340 -2.49 12.37 13.46
C GLU A 340 -1.73 12.33 14.80
N SER A 341 -1.03 11.22 15.07
CA SER A 341 -0.20 11.05 16.26
C SER A 341 1.18 11.72 16.17
N LYS A 342 1.53 12.32 15.02
CA LYS A 342 2.83 12.95 14.74
C LYS A 342 4.02 11.99 14.88
N GLN A 343 3.84 10.75 14.45
CA GLN A 343 4.82 9.67 14.52
C GLN A 343 5.27 9.19 13.14
N ASP A 344 4.80 9.81 12.06
CA ASP A 344 5.23 9.47 10.72
C ASP A 344 6.71 9.81 10.48
N THR A 345 7.47 8.88 9.90
CA THR A 345 8.91 9.05 9.60
C THR A 345 9.14 10.22 8.65
N PRO A 346 9.90 11.29 8.97
CA PRO A 346 10.13 12.43 8.06
C PRO A 346 10.59 12.02 6.65
N LEU A 347 10.25 12.81 5.61
CA LEU A 347 10.56 12.50 4.21
C LEU A 347 12.05 12.36 3.95
N LEU A 348 12.87 13.19 4.62
CA LEU A 348 14.33 13.11 4.52
C LEU A 348 14.85 11.78 5.06
N ASP A 349 14.35 11.35 6.22
CA ASP A 349 14.74 10.09 6.87
C ASP A 349 14.27 8.88 6.06
N LEU A 350 13.05 8.92 5.53
CA LEU A 350 12.51 7.90 4.63
C LEU A 350 13.40 7.71 3.39
N ALA A 351 13.96 8.80 2.87
CA ALA A 351 14.83 8.75 1.69
C ALA A 351 16.22 8.16 1.96
N LEU A 352 16.64 8.06 3.22
CA LEU A 352 17.92 7.46 3.62
C LEU A 352 17.83 5.95 3.89
N LEU A 353 16.63 5.42 4.12
CA LEU A 353 16.45 4.01 4.44
C LEU A 353 16.93 3.11 3.30
N GLU A 354 17.63 2.03 3.64
CA GLU A 354 17.89 0.94 2.70
C GLU A 354 16.66 0.04 2.58
N LEU A 355 16.55 -0.69 1.47
CA LEU A 355 15.37 -1.51 1.19
C LEU A 355 15.09 -2.56 2.28
N ASN A 356 16.12 -3.06 2.95
CA ASN A 356 16.00 -4.06 4.03
C ASN A 356 15.56 -3.44 5.38
N ASP A 357 15.61 -2.12 5.51
CA ASP A 357 15.24 -1.39 6.74
C ASP A 357 13.79 -0.87 6.71
N PHE A 358 13.09 -1.06 5.59
CA PHE A 358 11.67 -0.75 5.49
C PHE A 358 10.85 -1.69 6.37
N ASN A 359 9.88 -1.11 7.09
CA ASN A 359 8.84 -1.83 7.79
C ASN A 359 7.48 -1.42 7.22
N GLU A 360 6.38 -1.94 7.77
CA GLU A 360 5.03 -1.62 7.32
C GLU A 360 4.70 -0.12 7.39
N TYR A 361 5.17 0.60 8.41
CA TYR A 361 4.96 2.04 8.58
C TYR A 361 5.71 2.87 7.53
N HIS A 362 6.95 2.47 7.23
CA HIS A 362 7.74 3.07 6.16
C HIS A 362 7.10 2.82 4.79
N ALA A 363 6.58 1.60 4.57
CA ALA A 363 5.87 1.25 3.35
C ALA A 363 4.55 2.04 3.22
N ALA A 364 3.79 2.22 4.31
CA ALA A 364 2.58 3.04 4.36
C ALA A 364 2.87 4.48 3.93
N LYS A 365 3.93 5.07 4.51
CA LYS A 365 4.35 6.42 4.16
C LYS A 365 4.82 6.52 2.70
N ALA A 366 5.63 5.56 2.23
CA ALA A 366 6.11 5.54 0.86
C ALA A 366 4.96 5.41 -0.15
N PHE A 367 4.01 4.50 0.09
CA PHE A 367 2.80 4.33 -0.71
C PHE A 367 1.98 5.62 -0.75
N ALA A 368 1.60 6.15 0.41
CA ALA A 368 0.76 7.34 0.51
C ALA A 368 1.43 8.59 -0.07
N PHE A 369 2.75 8.73 0.09
CA PHE A 369 3.47 9.85 -0.48
C PHE A 369 3.51 9.75 -2.01
N VAL A 370 3.69 8.56 -2.59
CA VAL A 370 3.55 8.38 -4.05
C VAL A 370 2.12 8.63 -4.50
N GLU A 371 1.12 8.17 -3.76
CA GLU A 371 -0.29 8.42 -4.05
C GLU A 371 -0.58 9.93 -4.06
N PHE A 372 -0.11 10.68 -3.07
CA PHE A 372 -0.16 12.15 -3.04
C PHE A 372 0.50 12.78 -4.28
N LEU A 373 1.70 12.34 -4.66
CA LEU A 373 2.40 12.87 -5.83
C LEU A 373 1.62 12.66 -7.13
N PHE A 374 0.99 11.50 -7.32
CA PHE A 374 0.32 11.14 -8.56
C PHE A 374 -1.16 11.51 -8.61
N LEU A 375 -1.84 11.70 -7.48
CA LEU A 375 -3.24 12.11 -7.42
C LEU A 375 -3.40 13.61 -7.23
N ALA A 376 -2.53 14.28 -6.46
CA ALA A 376 -2.60 15.73 -6.29
C ALA A 376 -1.70 16.51 -7.25
N HIS A 377 -0.58 15.93 -7.70
CA HIS A 377 0.49 16.67 -8.39
C HIS A 377 1.08 15.95 -9.61
N THR A 378 0.25 15.20 -10.35
CA THR A 378 0.68 14.27 -11.42
C THR A 378 1.69 14.87 -12.39
N ALA A 379 1.45 16.10 -12.89
CA ALA A 379 2.33 16.75 -13.86
C ALA A 379 3.71 17.09 -13.26
N LYS A 380 3.75 17.56 -12.00
CA LYS A 380 5.01 17.86 -11.30
C LYS A 380 5.76 16.58 -10.97
N ALA A 381 5.07 15.53 -10.52
CA ALA A 381 5.64 14.22 -10.23
C ALA A 381 6.29 13.58 -11.48
N LYS A 382 5.55 13.55 -12.60
CA LYS A 382 6.06 13.07 -13.90
C LYS A 382 7.30 13.83 -14.34
N ALA A 383 7.27 15.16 -14.25
CA ALA A 383 8.41 15.98 -14.64
C ALA A 383 9.63 15.76 -13.73
N TRP A 384 9.42 15.66 -12.42
CA TRP A 384 10.50 15.37 -11.46
C TRP A 384 11.18 14.02 -11.75
N LEU A 385 10.38 12.95 -11.98
CA LEU A 385 10.90 11.61 -12.26
C LEU A 385 11.82 11.55 -13.49
N ARG A 386 11.55 12.37 -14.51
CA ARG A 386 12.35 12.44 -15.73
C ARG A 386 13.69 13.16 -15.56
N THR A 387 13.79 14.08 -14.61
CA THR A 387 14.95 14.98 -14.48
C THR A 387 15.85 14.66 -13.30
N SER A 388 15.39 13.86 -12.33
CA SER A 388 16.15 13.64 -11.09
C SER A 388 17.14 12.48 -11.23
N ASP A 389 18.43 12.81 -11.19
CA ASP A 389 19.55 11.87 -11.05
C ASP A 389 20.00 11.65 -9.60
N GLN A 390 19.39 12.39 -8.66
CA GLN A 390 19.78 12.47 -7.26
C GLN A 390 19.22 11.33 -6.41
N LYS A 391 19.85 11.09 -5.25
CA LYS A 391 19.43 10.11 -4.23
C LYS A 391 19.38 10.71 -2.82
N GLY A 392 18.68 10.02 -1.92
CA GLY A 392 18.59 10.39 -0.50
C GLY A 392 18.04 11.80 -0.30
N HIS A 393 18.63 12.56 0.61
CA HIS A 393 18.21 13.95 0.86
C HIS A 393 18.20 14.84 -0.39
N LYS A 394 19.13 14.64 -1.32
CA LYS A 394 19.19 15.46 -2.54
C LYS A 394 17.98 15.20 -3.46
N GLU A 395 17.47 13.98 -3.47
CA GLU A 395 16.27 13.62 -4.22
C GLU A 395 15.04 14.34 -3.67
N ILE A 396 14.85 14.32 -2.34
CA ILE A 396 13.71 15.01 -1.69
C ILE A 396 13.83 16.53 -1.82
N LYS A 397 15.04 17.10 -1.71
CA LYS A 397 15.25 18.54 -1.95
C LYS A 397 14.96 18.93 -3.39
N ALA A 398 15.35 18.10 -4.36
CA ALA A 398 15.03 18.32 -5.76
C ALA A 398 13.52 18.23 -6.04
N LEU A 399 12.84 17.27 -5.40
CA LEU A 399 11.38 17.15 -5.44
C LEU A 399 10.71 18.39 -4.87
N ALA A 400 11.07 18.81 -3.65
CA ALA A 400 10.52 20.03 -3.02
C ALA A 400 10.74 21.27 -3.89
N LYS A 401 11.94 21.43 -4.47
CA LYS A 401 12.24 22.50 -5.43
C LYS A 401 11.34 22.44 -6.66
N ARG A 402 11.05 21.25 -7.21
CA ARG A 402 10.12 21.08 -8.34
C ARG A 402 8.69 21.48 -7.98
N PHE A 403 8.35 21.41 -6.71
CA PHE A 403 7.07 21.81 -6.15
C PHE A 403 7.03 23.28 -5.73
N GLU A 404 8.16 24.00 -5.87
CA GLU A 404 8.34 25.40 -5.46
C GLU A 404 8.13 25.58 -3.95
N LYS A 405 8.60 24.60 -3.17
CA LYS A 405 8.43 24.51 -1.73
C LYS A 405 9.73 24.15 -1.03
N SER A 406 9.82 24.47 0.26
CA SER A 406 10.78 23.83 1.16
C SER A 406 10.39 22.36 1.39
N VAL A 407 11.30 21.57 1.95
CA VAL A 407 10.99 20.16 2.28
C VAL A 407 9.92 20.09 3.37
N GLU A 408 9.99 21.00 4.34
CA GLU A 408 9.05 21.12 5.44
C GLU A 408 7.66 21.53 4.96
N GLU A 409 7.57 22.43 3.99
CA GLU A 409 6.31 22.85 3.37
C GLU A 409 5.67 21.73 2.55
N LEU A 410 6.47 20.96 1.80
CA LEU A 410 6.00 19.79 1.06
C LEU A 410 5.50 18.70 2.01
N GLU A 411 6.21 18.46 3.11
CA GLU A 411 5.82 17.49 4.13
C GLU A 411 4.54 17.91 4.86
N ALA A 412 4.41 19.20 5.20
CA ALA A 412 3.19 19.73 5.82
C ALA A 412 1.99 19.62 4.87
N GLU A 413 2.17 19.91 3.58
CA GLU A 413 1.12 19.73 2.57
C GLU A 413 0.71 18.27 2.43
N PHE A 414 1.68 17.35 2.38
CA PHE A 414 1.41 15.91 2.36
C PHE A 414 0.60 15.47 3.59
N ARG A 415 1.01 15.86 4.79
CA ARG A 415 0.30 15.52 6.04
C ARG A 415 -1.12 16.07 6.05
N ALA A 416 -1.32 17.31 5.62
CA ALA A 416 -2.64 17.91 5.51
C ALA A 416 -3.51 17.18 4.46
N TRP A 417 -2.90 16.75 3.35
CA TRP A 417 -3.58 15.96 2.34
C TRP A 417 -3.98 14.58 2.87
N VAL A 418 -3.11 13.91 3.65
CA VAL A 418 -3.43 12.64 4.31
C VAL A 418 -4.64 12.81 5.24
N LEU A 419 -4.63 13.77 6.16
CA LEU A 419 -5.74 13.96 7.11
C LEU A 419 -7.06 14.36 6.45
N LYS A 420 -6.99 14.98 5.26
CA LYS A 420 -8.18 15.38 4.51
C LYS A 420 -8.82 14.20 3.78
N ASN A 421 -7.99 13.39 3.13
CA ASN A 421 -8.45 12.40 2.14
C ASN A 421 -8.46 10.96 2.67
N TYR A 422 -7.57 10.68 3.62
CA TYR A 422 -7.73 9.57 4.55
C TYR A 422 -8.25 10.17 5.87
#